data_AF-A0A1B6HVH2-F1
#
_entry.id   AF-A0A1B6HVH2-F1
#
_cell.length_a   1.000
_cell.length_b   1.000
_cell.length_c   1.000
_cell.angle_alpha   90.00
_cell.angle_beta   90.00
_cell.angle_gamma   90.00
#
_symmetry.space_group_name_H-M   'P 1'
#
loop_
_entity.id
_entity.type
_entity.pdbx_description
1 polymer ?
#
loop_
_entity_poly.entity_id
_entity_poly.type
_entity_poly.pdbx_seq_one_letter_code
_entity_poly.pdbx_strand_id
1 'polypeptide(L)'
;IADAKSITISNARLVSSHGGSCVQDGNVNRCCVERGEIATFQGVLNVDGGEYSHLGIESLVVTLEWTKEKLGKVVTKAQTCQKVGGDVVIKGECSVTVMAEGSYKIVPFPVRIPKLHHPIKTNFRALASAKWSDGSTTKEMEIGRCEVDIN
;
A
#
# COMPACT_ATOMS: atom_id res chain seq x y z
N ILE A 1 23.92 -11.81 -12.18
CA ILE A 1 23.19 -10.75 -11.43
C ILE A 1 21.77 -11.28 -11.36
N ALA A 2 21.24 -11.51 -10.16
CA ALA A 2 19.93 -12.17 -10.03
C ALA A 2 18.82 -11.22 -10.50
N ASP A 3 17.89 -11.75 -11.32
CA ASP A 3 16.57 -11.18 -11.62
C ASP A 3 15.87 -10.77 -10.32
N ALA A 4 15.99 -9.52 -9.92
CA ALA A 4 15.44 -9.05 -8.65
C ALA A 4 13.97 -8.67 -8.84
N LYS A 5 13.09 -9.67 -8.82
CA LYS A 5 11.63 -9.44 -8.80
C LYS A 5 11.29 -8.52 -7.62
N SER A 6 10.42 -7.55 -7.83
CA SER A 6 10.08 -6.58 -6.80
C SER A 6 8.62 -6.13 -6.85
N ILE A 7 8.13 -5.70 -5.69
CA ILE A 7 6.79 -5.15 -5.51
C ILE A 7 6.94 -3.89 -4.69
N THR A 8 6.49 -2.77 -5.24
CA THR A 8 6.57 -1.47 -4.56
C THR A 8 5.27 -0.68 -4.72
N ILE A 9 5.02 0.27 -3.82
CA ILE A 9 3.97 1.28 -3.96
C ILE A 9 4.66 2.62 -4.04
N SER A 10 4.71 3.15 -5.26
CA SER A 10 5.16 4.51 -5.50
C SER A 10 4.07 5.52 -5.14
N ASN A 11 4.49 6.71 -4.72
CA ASN A 11 3.58 7.80 -4.32
C ASN A 11 2.54 7.37 -3.26
N ALA A 12 2.93 6.49 -2.33
CA ALA A 12 2.09 6.10 -1.20
C ALA A 12 1.74 7.35 -0.38
N ARG A 13 0.45 7.59 -0.14
CA ARG A 13 -0.02 8.78 0.56
C ARG A 13 -1.35 8.54 1.27
N LEU A 14 -1.59 9.31 2.33
CA LEU A 14 -2.88 9.37 3.03
C LEU A 14 -3.49 10.75 2.79
N VAL A 15 -4.52 10.81 1.96
CA VAL A 15 -5.22 12.04 1.59
C VAL A 15 -6.31 12.31 2.61
N SER A 16 -6.23 13.44 3.31
CA SER A 16 -7.23 13.88 4.29
C SER A 16 -8.56 14.20 3.59
N SER A 17 -9.67 13.92 4.27
CA SER A 17 -11.01 14.26 3.79
C SER A 17 -11.36 15.74 3.96
N HIS A 18 -10.60 16.46 4.78
CA HIS A 18 -10.81 17.87 5.12
C HIS A 18 -9.85 18.84 4.39
N GLY A 19 -9.18 18.38 3.33
CA GLY A 19 -8.29 19.23 2.52
C GLY A 19 -6.84 19.33 3.03
N GLY A 20 -6.39 18.35 3.82
CA GLY A 20 -4.97 18.23 4.21
C GLY A 20 -4.03 18.04 3.01
N SER A 21 -2.77 18.42 3.19
CA SER A 21 -1.72 18.33 2.16
C SER A 21 -0.83 17.11 2.37
N CYS A 22 -0.39 16.50 1.26
CA CYS A 22 0.81 15.65 1.24
C CYS A 22 1.89 16.38 0.46
N VAL A 23 3.08 16.50 1.05
CA VAL A 23 4.26 17.07 0.41
C VAL A 23 5.31 15.98 0.30
N GLN A 24 6.03 15.96 -0.82
CA GLN A 24 7.13 15.04 -1.00
C GLN A 24 8.33 15.51 -0.18
N ASP A 25 8.82 14.67 0.73
CA ASP A 25 10.02 14.88 1.54
C ASP A 25 11.04 13.80 1.18
N GLY A 26 11.97 14.14 0.28
CA GLY A 26 12.85 13.17 -0.37
C GLY A 26 12.08 12.13 -1.18
N ASN A 27 12.23 10.85 -0.82
CA ASN A 27 11.57 9.72 -1.49
C ASN A 27 10.27 9.28 -0.81
N VAL A 28 9.81 10.00 0.22
CA VAL A 28 8.62 9.64 1.00
C VAL A 28 7.64 10.81 1.01
N ASN A 29 6.34 10.52 0.90
CA ASN A 29 5.33 11.55 1.10
C ASN A 29 5.10 11.77 2.60
N ARG A 30 5.07 13.03 3.00
CA ARG A 30 4.64 13.46 4.33
C ARG A 30 3.26 14.08 4.25
N CYS A 31 2.30 13.47 4.92
CA CYS A 31 0.88 13.81 4.86
C CYS A 31 0.37 14.33 6.20
N CYS A 32 -0.45 15.37 6.14
CA CYS A 32 -1.19 15.90 7.30
C CYS A 32 -2.62 15.37 7.29
N VAL A 33 -3.06 14.78 8.39
CA VAL A 33 -4.43 14.27 8.58
C VAL A 33 -4.98 14.69 9.95
N GLU A 34 -6.29 14.72 10.07
CA GLU A 34 -7.00 15.06 11.30
C GLU A 34 -7.34 13.82 12.13
N ARG A 35 -7.11 13.89 13.43
CA ARG A 35 -7.49 12.81 14.35
C ARG A 35 -8.99 12.49 14.25
N GLY A 36 -9.29 11.20 14.13
CA GLY A 36 -10.68 10.71 14.07
C GLY A 36 -11.36 10.81 12.71
N GLU A 37 -10.71 11.38 11.69
CA GLU A 37 -11.27 11.44 10.33
C GLU A 37 -11.18 10.09 9.59
N ILE A 38 -11.78 10.04 8.40
CA ILE A 38 -11.54 8.98 7.42
C ILE A 38 -10.70 9.56 6.29
N ALA A 39 -9.39 9.30 6.33
CA ALA A 39 -8.48 9.62 5.24
C ALA A 39 -8.54 8.52 4.17
N THR A 40 -7.90 8.75 3.03
CA THR A 40 -7.86 7.79 1.93
C THR A 40 -6.42 7.43 1.56
N PHE A 41 -6.07 6.15 1.68
CA PHE A 41 -4.79 5.63 1.20
C PHE A 41 -4.81 5.49 -0.32
N GLN A 42 -3.78 6.04 -0.96
CA GLN A 42 -3.60 6.03 -2.41
C GLN A 42 -2.14 5.75 -2.76
N GLY A 43 -1.91 5.25 -3.97
CA GLY A 43 -0.59 5.01 -4.52
C GLY A 43 -0.67 4.25 -5.84
N VAL A 44 0.48 3.93 -6.40
CA VAL A 44 0.61 3.08 -7.60
C VAL A 44 1.43 1.87 -7.23
N LEU A 45 0.81 0.69 -7.27
CA LEU A 45 1.47 -0.60 -7.10
C LEU A 45 2.26 -0.91 -8.36
N ASN A 46 3.56 -1.11 -8.22
CA ASN A 46 4.45 -1.55 -9.29
C ASN A 46 4.85 -3.00 -9.01
N VAL A 47 4.68 -3.83 -10.02
CA VAL A 47 5.10 -5.23 -10.05
C VAL A 47 6.20 -5.33 -11.10
N ASP A 48 7.38 -5.74 -10.68
CA ASP A 48 8.52 -6.05 -11.54
C ASP A 48 8.78 -7.56 -11.45
N GLY A 49 8.56 -8.26 -12.57
CA GLY A 49 8.72 -9.70 -12.66
C GLY A 49 10.17 -10.15 -12.88
N GLY A 50 11.13 -9.22 -12.99
CA GLY A 50 12.52 -9.46 -13.34
C GLY A 50 12.81 -9.22 -14.83
N GLU A 51 14.07 -8.88 -15.13
CA GLU A 51 14.58 -8.34 -16.39
C GLU A 51 14.34 -9.26 -17.60
N TYR A 52 14.08 -10.56 -17.39
CA TYR A 52 13.95 -11.54 -18.48
C TYR A 52 12.76 -12.51 -18.39
N SER A 53 11.91 -12.39 -17.37
CA SER A 53 10.87 -13.41 -17.11
C SER A 53 9.44 -12.89 -17.11
N HIS A 54 9.23 -11.56 -17.08
CA HIS A 54 7.92 -10.90 -17.11
C HIS A 54 6.86 -11.59 -16.22
N LEU A 55 7.29 -12.09 -15.06
CA LEU A 55 6.45 -12.92 -14.21
C LEU A 55 5.32 -12.12 -13.59
N GLY A 56 4.15 -12.74 -13.53
CA GLY A 56 3.01 -12.22 -12.79
C GLY A 56 3.00 -12.68 -11.34
N ILE A 57 2.13 -12.04 -10.56
CA ILE A 57 1.76 -12.44 -9.21
C ILE A 57 0.45 -13.22 -9.29
N GLU A 58 0.43 -14.46 -8.78
CA GLU A 58 -0.79 -15.27 -8.66
C GLU A 58 -1.65 -14.85 -7.46
N SER A 59 -0.99 -14.39 -6.40
CA SER A 59 -1.63 -13.97 -5.15
C SER A 59 -0.74 -12.95 -4.45
N LEU A 60 -1.32 -11.80 -4.11
CA LEU A 60 -0.67 -10.73 -3.34
C LEU A 60 -1.48 -10.48 -2.08
N VAL A 61 -0.84 -10.62 -0.92
CA VAL A 61 -1.41 -10.34 0.39
C VAL A 61 -0.76 -9.10 0.95
N VAL A 62 -1.56 -8.12 1.35
CA VAL A 62 -1.12 -6.83 1.89
C VAL A 62 -1.59 -6.64 3.33
N THR A 63 -0.71 -6.10 4.16
CA THR A 63 -1.00 -5.61 5.51
C THR A 63 -0.80 -4.10 5.52
N LEU A 64 -1.79 -3.34 6.01
CA LEU A 64 -1.68 -1.89 6.19
C LEU A 64 -1.63 -1.57 7.68
N GLU A 65 -0.59 -0.87 8.12
CA GLU A 65 -0.38 -0.62 9.55
C GLU A 65 0.34 0.69 9.87
N TRP A 66 0.15 1.13 11.11
CA TRP A 66 0.89 2.23 11.69
C TRP A 66 2.18 1.74 12.33
N THR A 67 3.27 2.50 12.24
CA THR A 67 4.54 2.12 12.90
C THR A 67 4.51 2.23 14.41
N LYS A 68 3.66 3.11 14.95
CA LYS A 68 3.42 3.16 16.39
C LYS A 68 2.46 2.02 16.74
N GLU A 69 2.98 0.94 17.32
CA GLU A 69 2.22 -0.28 17.66
C GLU A 69 0.90 -0.01 18.37
N LYS A 70 0.86 0.99 19.27
CA LYS A 70 -0.36 1.41 19.98
C LYS A 70 -1.52 1.87 19.08
N LEU A 71 -1.24 2.24 17.83
CA LEU A 71 -2.26 2.62 16.84
C LEU A 71 -2.79 1.40 16.07
N GLY A 72 -2.12 0.25 16.17
CA GLY A 72 -2.54 -1.03 15.63
C GLY A 72 -2.43 -1.15 14.11
N LYS A 73 -2.96 -2.27 13.61
CA LYS A 73 -3.10 -2.55 12.18
C LYS A 73 -4.44 -2.03 11.67
N VAL A 74 -4.44 -1.43 10.48
CA VAL A 74 -5.66 -0.96 9.80
C VAL A 74 -6.25 -2.10 8.96
N VAL A 75 -5.39 -2.88 8.32
CA VAL A 75 -5.75 -4.09 7.60
C VAL A 75 -4.75 -5.17 7.94
N THR A 76 -5.25 -6.33 8.36
CA THR A 76 -4.42 -7.52 8.62
C THR A 76 -4.55 -8.47 7.43
N LYS A 77 -3.44 -8.72 6.72
CA LYS A 77 -3.32 -9.77 5.68
C LYS A 77 -4.53 -9.88 4.76
N ALA A 78 -4.82 -8.83 4.01
CA ALA A 78 -5.87 -8.85 3.00
C ALA A 78 -5.31 -9.29 1.66
N GLN A 79 -5.99 -10.21 0.98
CA GLN A 79 -5.74 -10.46 -0.44
C GLN A 79 -6.08 -9.20 -1.24
N THR A 80 -5.24 -8.93 -2.23
CA THR A 80 -5.49 -7.91 -3.23
C THR A 80 -5.88 -8.57 -4.55
N CYS A 81 -6.65 -7.85 -5.34
CA CYS A 81 -7.09 -8.30 -6.65
C CYS A 81 -7.17 -7.12 -7.62
N GLN A 82 -7.19 -7.43 -8.91
CA GLN A 82 -7.28 -6.48 -10.00
C GLN A 82 -8.73 -6.39 -10.50
N LYS A 83 -9.22 -5.17 -10.73
CA LYS A 83 -10.50 -4.89 -11.38
C LYS A 83 -10.37 -4.88 -12.90
N VAL A 84 -11.49 -5.07 -13.59
CA VAL A 84 -11.62 -4.75 -15.02
C VAL A 84 -11.24 -3.28 -15.22
N GLY A 85 -10.21 -3.01 -16.03
CA GLY A 85 -9.63 -1.68 -16.21
C GLY A 85 -8.23 -1.50 -15.61
N GLY A 86 -7.72 -2.48 -14.84
CA GLY A 86 -6.33 -2.49 -14.38
C GLY A 86 -6.12 -2.08 -12.92
N ASP A 87 -7.08 -1.39 -12.29
CA ASP A 87 -6.87 -0.90 -10.92
C ASP A 87 -6.84 -2.04 -9.89
N VAL A 88 -6.01 -1.90 -8.86
CA VAL A 88 -5.84 -2.88 -7.78
C VAL A 88 -6.65 -2.48 -6.56
N VAL A 89 -7.36 -3.43 -5.98
CA VAL A 89 -8.20 -3.24 -4.80
C VAL A 89 -7.59 -3.96 -3.61
N ILE A 90 -7.50 -3.27 -2.49
CA ILE A 90 -7.17 -3.85 -1.19
C ILE A 90 -8.49 -4.21 -0.51
N LYS A 91 -8.67 -5.49 -0.15
CA LYS A 91 -9.84 -5.96 0.63
C LYS A 91 -11.19 -5.56 0.02
N GLY A 92 -11.39 -5.79 -1.28
CA GLY A 92 -12.65 -5.46 -1.95
C GLY A 92 -13.09 -6.53 -2.95
N GLU A 93 -14.21 -6.27 -3.59
CA GLU A 93 -14.86 -7.19 -4.53
C GLU A 93 -14.18 -7.10 -5.91
N CYS A 94 -13.25 -8.01 -6.18
CA CYS A 94 -12.79 -8.31 -7.53
C CYS A 94 -12.58 -9.82 -7.73
N SER A 95 -12.73 -10.25 -8.98
CA SER A 95 -12.70 -11.66 -9.40
C SER A 95 -11.35 -12.10 -9.99
N VAL A 96 -10.42 -11.18 -10.24
CA VAL A 96 -9.11 -11.48 -10.85
C VAL A 96 -8.00 -11.26 -9.81
N THR A 97 -7.40 -12.34 -9.32
CA THR A 97 -6.30 -12.27 -8.33
C THR A 97 -4.92 -12.34 -8.97
N VAL A 98 -4.85 -12.72 -10.25
CA VAL A 98 -3.60 -12.78 -11.01
C VAL A 98 -3.31 -11.39 -11.57
N MET A 99 -2.12 -10.87 -11.28
CA MET A 99 -1.62 -9.58 -11.77
C MET A 99 -0.38 -9.82 -12.61
N ALA A 100 -0.31 -9.25 -13.79
CA ALA A 100 0.90 -9.30 -14.61
C ALA A 100 1.98 -8.35 -14.04
N GLU A 101 3.16 -8.37 -14.64
CA GLU A 101 4.12 -7.28 -14.49
C GLU A 101 3.50 -5.96 -14.97
N GLY A 102 3.78 -4.86 -14.26
CA GLY A 102 3.32 -3.53 -14.64
C GLY A 102 3.00 -2.61 -13.46
N SER A 103 2.37 -1.49 -13.78
CA SER A 103 1.97 -0.46 -12.81
C SER A 103 0.46 -0.33 -12.73
N TYR A 104 -0.07 -0.41 -11.52
CA TYR A 104 -1.51 -0.42 -11.25
C TYR A 104 -1.86 0.64 -10.23
N LYS A 105 -2.89 1.44 -10.52
CA LYS A 105 -3.41 2.38 -9.52
C LYS A 105 -4.10 1.60 -8.41
N ILE A 106 -3.80 1.96 -7.17
CA ILE A 106 -4.54 1.42 -6.03
C ILE A 106 -5.87 2.18 -5.97
N VAL A 107 -6.98 1.43 -6.03
CA VAL A 107 -8.31 1.97 -5.77
C VAL A 107 -8.28 2.63 -4.38
N PRO A 108 -8.69 3.91 -4.26
CA PRO A 108 -8.56 4.65 -3.02
C PRO A 108 -9.17 3.88 -1.83
N PHE A 109 -8.34 3.56 -0.83
CA PHE A 109 -8.73 2.71 0.29
C PHE A 109 -9.01 3.56 1.54
N PRO A 110 -10.20 3.49 2.16
CA PRO A 110 -10.52 4.31 3.32
C PRO A 110 -9.73 3.86 4.56
N VAL A 111 -9.12 4.82 5.26
CA VAL A 111 -8.34 4.61 6.47
C VAL A 111 -8.88 5.48 7.58
N ARG A 112 -9.38 4.86 8.65
CA ARG A 112 -9.82 5.57 9.84
C ARG A 112 -8.60 6.04 10.64
N ILE A 113 -8.47 7.35 10.80
CA ILE A 113 -7.40 7.95 11.60
C ILE A 113 -7.74 7.78 13.10
N PRO A 114 -6.79 7.32 13.94
CA PRO A 114 -7.02 7.17 15.37
C PRO A 114 -7.50 8.47 16.04
N LYS A 115 -8.45 8.36 16.98
CA LYS A 115 -8.85 9.47 17.85
C LYS A 115 -7.83 9.60 18.97
N LEU A 116 -7.01 10.64 18.92
CA LEU A 116 -5.91 10.87 19.86
C LEU A 116 -6.16 12.12 20.70
N HIS A 117 -5.65 12.15 21.93
CA HIS A 117 -5.76 13.34 22.78
C HIS A 117 -4.77 14.46 22.40
N HIS A 118 -3.67 14.10 21.73
CA HIS A 118 -2.63 15.04 21.34
C HIS A 118 -2.13 14.69 19.92
N PRO A 119 -1.63 15.69 19.17
CA PRO A 119 -1.00 15.46 17.88
C PRO A 119 0.19 14.51 17.98
N ILE A 120 0.40 13.69 16.94
CA ILE A 120 1.56 12.80 16.86
C ILE A 120 2.12 12.73 15.45
N LYS A 121 3.43 12.46 15.37
CA LYS A 121 4.08 11.99 14.15
C LYS A 121 4.18 10.48 14.14
N THR A 122 3.90 9.84 13.02
CA THR A 122 4.04 8.39 12.81
C THR A 122 4.27 8.10 11.33
N ASN A 123 4.37 6.82 10.97
CA ASN A 123 4.38 6.39 9.57
C ASN A 123 3.22 5.43 9.35
N PHE A 124 2.65 5.48 8.16
CA PHE A 124 1.74 4.49 7.65
C PHE A 124 2.47 3.64 6.61
N ARG A 125 2.43 2.32 6.78
CA ARG A 125 3.18 1.37 5.95
C ARG A 125 2.24 0.37 5.29
N ALA A 126 2.62 -0.03 4.09
CA ALA A 126 2.08 -1.19 3.41
C ALA A 126 3.17 -2.27 3.38
N LEU A 127 2.87 -3.42 3.98
CA LEU A 127 3.68 -4.63 3.89
C LEU A 127 3.01 -5.60 2.94
N ALA A 128 3.77 -6.39 2.20
CA ALA A 128 3.18 -7.41 1.35
C ALA A 128 4.03 -8.66 1.20
N SER A 129 3.35 -9.77 0.95
CA SER A 129 3.91 -11.05 0.51
C SER A 129 3.19 -11.47 -0.78
N ALA A 130 3.92 -12.11 -1.69
CA ALA A 130 3.41 -12.51 -2.98
C ALA A 130 3.79 -13.94 -3.34
N LYS A 131 2.92 -14.61 -4.08
CA LYS A 131 3.23 -15.84 -4.81
C LYS A 131 3.32 -15.51 -6.30
N TRP A 132 4.46 -15.79 -6.91
CA TRP A 132 4.73 -15.54 -8.32
C TRP A 132 4.28 -16.72 -9.20
N SER A 133 4.10 -16.47 -10.49
CA SER A 133 3.67 -17.46 -11.47
C SER A 133 4.67 -18.60 -11.72
N ASP A 134 5.92 -18.46 -11.27
CA ASP A 134 6.92 -19.55 -11.27
C ASP A 134 6.86 -20.41 -9.99
N GLY A 135 5.88 -20.16 -9.12
CA GLY A 135 5.69 -20.85 -7.84
C GLY A 135 6.52 -20.31 -6.68
N SER A 136 7.45 -19.38 -6.92
CA SER A 136 8.25 -18.76 -5.85
C SER A 136 7.40 -17.83 -4.97
N THR A 137 7.84 -17.59 -3.73
CA THR A 137 7.14 -16.69 -2.79
C THR A 137 8.07 -15.62 -2.23
N THR A 138 7.60 -14.38 -2.24
CA THR A 138 8.24 -13.27 -1.53
C THR A 138 7.71 -13.21 -0.11
N LYS A 139 8.62 -13.22 0.87
CA LYS A 139 8.27 -13.02 2.29
C LYS A 139 7.68 -11.64 2.53
N GLU A 140 6.91 -11.48 3.60
CA GLU A 140 6.31 -10.18 3.95
C GLU A 140 7.41 -9.13 4.14
N MET A 141 7.34 -8.05 3.36
CA MET A 141 8.29 -6.93 3.40
C MET A 141 7.58 -5.60 3.16
N GLU A 142 8.19 -4.49 3.57
CA GLU A 142 7.66 -3.14 3.30
C GLU A 142 7.71 -2.86 1.80
N ILE A 143 6.56 -2.58 1.20
CA ILE A 143 6.43 -2.24 -0.22
C ILE A 143 6.10 -0.76 -0.43
N GLY A 144 5.63 -0.04 0.60
CA GLY A 144 5.40 1.40 0.51
C GLY A 144 5.13 2.04 1.86
N ARG A 145 5.38 3.34 1.95
CA ARG A 145 5.19 4.11 3.19
C ARG A 145 4.88 5.58 2.92
N CYS A 146 4.20 6.21 3.88
CA CYS A 146 4.18 7.66 4.03
C CYS A 146 4.40 8.06 5.48
N GLU A 147 5.00 9.23 5.67
CA GLU A 147 5.04 9.91 6.95
C GLU A 147 3.71 10.61 7.20
N VAL A 148 3.26 10.58 8.45
CA VAL A 148 1.94 11.10 8.81
C VAL A 148 2.04 11.95 10.07
N ASP A 149 1.68 13.21 9.91
CA ASP A 149 1.40 14.12 11.01
C ASP A 149 -0.11 14.06 11.30
N ILE A 150 -0.49 13.44 12.41
CA ILE A 150 -1.88 13.37 12.88
C ILE A 150 -2.11 14.53 13.83
N ASN A 151 -2.96 15.49 13.42
CA ASN A 151 -3.27 16.72 14.16
C ASN A 151 -4.52 16.58 15.04
#